data_AF-A0A834DLU2-F1
#
_entry.id   AF-A0A834DLU2-F1
#
_cell.length_a   1.000
_cell.length_b   1.000
_cell.length_c   1.000
_cell.angle_alpha   90.00
_cell.angle_beta   90.00
_cell.angle_gamma   90.00
#
_symmetry.space_group_name_H-M   'P 1'
#
loop_
_entity.id
_entity.type
_entity.pdbx_description
1 polymer ?
#
loop_
_entity_poly.entity_id
_entity_poly.type
_entity_poly.pdbx_seq_one_letter_code
_entity_poly.pdbx_strand_id
1 'polypeptide(L)'
;MEPPRATAQMLDVMLKAEIFNRDHRSPVAFLAPVMSLPEEHSRMVYFAISDYVFNTASQVYYEAGYLNFSITDDVVPPTSNLRLTTKSFRPFVPRLAKRYPDMNLELQGRVASAPVLNFSPGNLSLAPQMEIEAFVLLPGSIKEPVFQLGVAANVSAMLTFNASKITGFLKPEKIQVELKESKVGVFNVELLEALLNYYLINTLYREVNEKLAKGFRLPLLKHIQLSDPVLQIHKDFLFLGTNIQYLRV
;
A
#
# COMPACT_ATOMS: atom_id res chain seq x y z
N MET A 1 -28.66 -6.14 5.16
CA MET A 1 -27.84 -6.73 6.22
C MET A 1 -28.59 -7.91 6.77
N GLU A 2 -27.90 -8.99 7.08
CA GLU A 2 -28.52 -10.15 7.73
C GLU A 2 -28.91 -9.80 9.18
N PRO A 3 -29.98 -10.41 9.72
CA PRO A 3 -30.32 -10.22 11.12
C PRO A 3 -29.24 -10.83 12.03
N PRO A 4 -29.06 -10.31 13.27
CA PRO A 4 -28.16 -10.92 14.25
C PRO A 4 -28.53 -12.39 14.50
N ARG A 5 -27.52 -13.25 14.59
CA ARG A 5 -27.69 -14.69 14.80
C ARG A 5 -27.29 -15.04 16.23
N ALA A 6 -28.23 -15.54 17.02
CA ALA A 6 -27.95 -16.07 18.34
C ALA A 6 -27.63 -17.57 18.26
N THR A 7 -26.60 -18.00 18.97
CA THR A 7 -26.31 -19.41 19.25
C THR A 7 -26.40 -19.65 20.76
N ALA A 8 -26.09 -20.87 21.22
CA ALA A 8 -26.06 -21.18 22.65
C ALA A 8 -24.99 -20.38 23.43
N GLN A 9 -23.97 -19.85 22.75
CA GLN A 9 -22.80 -19.25 23.39
C GLN A 9 -22.48 -17.82 22.91
N MET A 10 -22.92 -17.43 21.71
CA MET A 10 -22.56 -16.13 21.11
C MET A 10 -23.73 -15.47 20.37
N LEU A 11 -23.58 -14.16 20.17
CA LEU A 11 -24.44 -13.35 19.32
C LEU A 11 -23.61 -12.77 18.19
N ASP A 12 -23.90 -13.21 16.96
CA ASP A 12 -23.17 -12.78 15.78
C ASP A 12 -23.90 -11.63 15.08
N VAL A 13 -23.15 -10.57 14.77
CA VAL A 13 -23.63 -9.43 14.00
C VAL A 13 -22.80 -9.29 12.74
N MET A 14 -23.40 -9.62 11.60
CA MET A 14 -22.71 -9.59 10.30
C MET A 14 -22.80 -8.20 9.67
N LEU A 15 -21.64 -7.63 9.33
CA LEU A 15 -21.51 -6.32 8.69
C LEU A 15 -20.88 -6.49 7.31
N LYS A 16 -21.34 -5.68 6.34
CA LYS A 16 -20.79 -5.72 4.96
C LYS A 16 -19.31 -5.31 4.91
N ALA A 17 -18.93 -4.31 5.72
CA ALA A 17 -17.57 -3.78 5.85
C ALA A 17 -16.83 -3.51 4.52
N GLU A 18 -17.52 -2.94 3.53
CA GLU A 18 -16.95 -2.60 2.22
C GLU A 18 -16.55 -1.12 2.18
N ILE A 19 -15.30 -0.85 1.80
CA ILE A 19 -14.83 0.52 1.56
C ILE A 19 -15.21 0.93 0.13
N PHE A 20 -15.76 2.14 -0.02
CA PHE A 20 -16.22 2.67 -1.31
C PHE A 20 -15.86 4.15 -1.44
N ASN A 21 -15.65 4.59 -2.68
CA ASN A 21 -15.50 6.01 -3.00
C ASN A 21 -16.86 6.71 -2.93
N ARG A 22 -16.93 7.87 -2.26
CA ARG A 22 -18.18 8.63 -2.06
C ARG A 22 -18.72 9.25 -3.35
N ASP A 23 -17.83 9.62 -4.26
CA ASP A 23 -18.18 10.36 -5.48
C ASP A 23 -18.41 9.39 -6.66
N HIS A 24 -17.68 8.28 -6.69
CA HIS A 24 -17.73 7.31 -7.80
C HIS A 24 -17.81 5.88 -7.26
N ARG A 25 -19.02 5.34 -7.13
CA ARG A 25 -19.21 3.99 -6.61
C ARG A 25 -19.06 2.95 -7.72
N SER A 26 -18.02 2.13 -7.62
CA SER A 26 -17.80 0.93 -8.45
C SER A 26 -18.19 -0.34 -7.68
N PRO A 27 -18.74 -1.37 -8.35
CA PRO A 27 -18.93 -2.69 -7.74
C PRO A 27 -17.58 -3.38 -7.54
N VAL A 28 -17.42 -4.08 -6.40
CA VAL A 28 -16.22 -4.88 -6.11
C VAL A 28 -16.32 -6.22 -6.85
N ALA A 29 -15.26 -6.60 -7.57
CA ALA A 29 -15.24 -7.79 -8.44
C ALA A 29 -14.85 -9.11 -7.73
N PHE A 30 -14.48 -9.05 -6.45
CA PHE A 30 -14.13 -10.21 -5.63
C PHE A 30 -15.08 -10.33 -4.43
N LEU A 31 -15.17 -11.51 -3.84
CA LEU A 31 -16.07 -11.82 -2.73
C LEU A 31 -15.32 -11.86 -1.40
N ALA A 32 -16.05 -11.62 -0.31
CA ALA A 32 -15.51 -11.83 1.02
C ALA A 32 -15.26 -13.32 1.28
N PRO A 33 -14.17 -13.68 1.98
CA PRO A 33 -13.87 -15.06 2.32
C PRO A 33 -14.87 -15.59 3.36
N VAL A 34 -15.07 -16.91 3.37
CA VAL A 34 -15.76 -17.59 4.47
C VAL A 34 -14.78 -17.67 5.64
N MET A 35 -15.14 -17.08 6.78
CA MET A 35 -14.30 -17.09 7.98
C MET A 35 -14.77 -18.18 8.95
N SER A 36 -13.89 -19.12 9.26
CA SER A 36 -14.10 -20.08 10.35
C SER A 36 -13.56 -19.47 11.64
N LEU A 37 -14.46 -18.91 12.44
CA LEU A 37 -14.07 -18.22 13.68
C LEU A 37 -13.67 -19.22 14.78
N PRO A 38 -12.61 -18.94 15.55
CA PRO A 38 -12.27 -19.75 16.71
C PRO A 38 -13.32 -19.58 17.81
N GLU A 39 -13.60 -20.65 18.55
CA GLU A 39 -14.45 -20.61 19.74
C GLU A 39 -13.63 -20.08 20.92
N GLU A 40 -13.68 -18.75 21.14
CA GLU A 40 -13.01 -18.08 22.25
C GLU A 40 -14.01 -17.35 23.15
N HIS A 41 -13.74 -17.41 24.46
CA HIS A 41 -14.57 -16.79 25.49
C HIS A 41 -13.76 -16.00 26.52
N SER A 42 -12.50 -15.69 26.19
CA SER A 42 -11.57 -14.97 27.06
C SER A 42 -11.82 -13.45 27.11
N ARG A 43 -12.65 -12.94 26.20
CA ARG A 43 -13.01 -11.53 26.03
C ARG A 43 -14.51 -11.38 25.79
N MET A 44 -15.03 -10.17 26.00
CA MET A 44 -16.47 -9.88 25.88
C MET A 44 -16.97 -9.79 24.43
N VAL A 45 -16.15 -9.27 23.53
CA VAL A 45 -16.50 -9.11 22.11
C VAL A 45 -15.32 -9.49 21.23
N TYR A 46 -15.64 -10.03 20.05
CA TYR A 46 -14.68 -10.40 19.03
C TYR A 46 -15.05 -9.73 17.71
N PHE A 47 -14.07 -9.08 17.08
CA PHE A 47 -14.19 -8.57 15.72
C PHE A 47 -13.42 -9.48 14.78
N ALA A 48 -14.11 -10.08 13.82
CA ALA A 48 -13.50 -10.77 12.69
C ALA A 48 -13.55 -9.86 11.46
N ILE A 49 -12.40 -9.49 10.93
CA ILE A 49 -12.28 -8.52 9.85
C ILE A 49 -11.50 -9.16 8.71
N SER A 50 -12.23 -9.55 7.67
CA SER A 50 -11.66 -10.18 6.48
C SER A 50 -10.69 -9.27 5.74
N ASP A 51 -9.73 -9.89 5.07
CA ASP A 51 -8.84 -9.25 4.09
C ASP A 51 -9.61 -8.43 3.03
N TYR A 52 -10.83 -8.84 2.70
CA TYR A 52 -11.78 -8.12 1.83
C TYR A 52 -11.92 -6.64 2.17
N VAL A 53 -11.98 -6.28 3.47
CA VAL A 53 -12.12 -4.87 3.88
C VAL A 53 -10.90 -4.07 3.43
N PHE A 54 -9.71 -4.61 3.61
CA PHE A 54 -8.45 -3.96 3.25
C PHE A 54 -8.24 -3.93 1.73
N ASN A 55 -8.59 -5.03 1.05
CA ASN A 55 -8.48 -5.15 -0.40
C ASN A 55 -9.46 -4.23 -1.14
N THR A 56 -10.67 -4.00 -0.61
CA THR A 56 -11.59 -2.98 -1.14
C THR A 56 -11.06 -1.57 -0.95
N ALA A 57 -10.40 -1.28 0.19
CA ALA A 57 -9.70 -0.01 0.38
C ALA A 57 -8.63 0.20 -0.70
N SER A 58 -7.77 -0.82 -0.89
CA SER A 58 -6.69 -0.80 -1.87
C SER A 58 -7.21 -0.53 -3.28
N GLN A 59 -8.30 -1.20 -3.67
CA GLN A 59 -8.97 -0.98 -4.95
C GLN A 59 -9.46 0.46 -5.11
N VAL A 60 -10.13 1.02 -4.09
CA VAL A 60 -10.64 2.40 -4.13
C VAL A 60 -9.52 3.42 -4.29
N TYR A 61 -8.40 3.26 -3.58
CA TYR A 61 -7.24 4.17 -3.70
C TYR A 61 -6.52 4.01 -5.05
N TYR A 62 -6.43 2.79 -5.57
CA TYR A 62 -5.87 2.49 -6.88
C TYR A 62 -6.69 3.15 -8.00
N GLU A 63 -8.02 2.92 -8.04
CA GLU A 63 -8.91 3.49 -9.05
C GLU A 63 -8.95 5.02 -9.03
N ALA A 64 -8.78 5.62 -7.84
CA ALA A 64 -8.69 7.07 -7.68
C ALA A 64 -7.32 7.65 -8.07
N GLY A 65 -6.34 6.82 -8.46
CA GLY A 65 -5.01 7.26 -8.87
C GLY A 65 -4.11 7.72 -7.72
N TYR A 66 -4.48 7.47 -6.47
CA TYR A 66 -3.69 7.88 -5.29
C TYR A 66 -2.39 7.07 -5.12
N LEU A 67 -2.20 6.00 -5.91
CA LEU A 67 -1.00 5.18 -5.89
C LEU A 67 -0.01 5.55 -7.03
N ASN A 68 -0.26 6.65 -7.74
CA ASN A 68 0.67 7.19 -8.73
C ASN A 68 1.67 8.14 -8.05
N PHE A 69 2.91 8.17 -8.53
CA PHE A 69 3.97 9.01 -7.98
C PHE A 69 4.89 9.55 -9.07
N SER A 70 5.61 10.62 -8.73
CA SER A 70 6.62 11.22 -9.60
C SER A 70 7.91 11.42 -8.80
N ILE A 71 9.04 11.13 -9.44
CA ILE A 71 10.39 11.33 -8.91
C ILE A 71 11.08 12.31 -9.85
N THR A 72 11.31 13.50 -9.33
CA THR A 72 12.05 14.60 -9.94
C THR A 72 13.38 14.78 -9.21
N ASP A 73 14.30 15.54 -9.79
CA ASP A 73 15.66 15.66 -9.23
C ASP A 73 15.68 16.32 -7.83
N ASP A 74 14.69 17.12 -7.47
CA ASP A 74 14.58 17.78 -6.16
C ASP A 74 14.34 16.82 -4.98
N VAL A 75 13.72 15.67 -5.21
CA VAL A 75 13.53 14.63 -4.18
C VAL A 75 14.71 13.67 -4.06
N VAL A 76 15.71 13.80 -4.94
CA VAL A 76 16.94 13.02 -4.89
C VAL A 76 17.86 13.59 -3.81
N PRO A 77 18.40 12.76 -2.90
CA PRO A 77 19.30 13.23 -1.84
C PRO A 77 20.48 14.01 -2.39
N PRO A 78 20.90 15.10 -1.73
CA PRO A 78 22.12 15.81 -2.10
C PRO A 78 23.38 14.92 -2.01
N THR A 79 23.35 13.89 -1.17
CA THR A 79 24.44 12.91 -1.00
C THR A 79 24.45 11.81 -2.06
N SER A 80 23.44 11.75 -2.93
CA SER A 80 23.37 10.75 -4.00
C SER A 80 24.37 11.07 -5.11
N ASN A 81 25.18 10.09 -5.50
CA ASN A 81 26.05 10.19 -6.66
C ASN A 81 25.29 10.18 -8.00
N LEU A 82 24.02 9.74 -7.97
CA LEU A 82 23.14 9.75 -9.12
C LEU A 82 22.15 10.91 -9.00
N ARG A 83 22.10 11.75 -10.04
CA ARG A 83 21.08 12.78 -10.24
C ARG A 83 20.20 12.38 -11.42
N LEU A 84 18.94 12.80 -11.41
CA LEU A 84 18.00 12.60 -12.52
C LEU A 84 18.28 13.59 -13.66
N THR A 85 19.45 13.43 -14.28
CA THR A 85 19.91 14.23 -15.42
C THR A 85 20.58 13.34 -16.46
N THR A 86 20.48 13.68 -17.73
CA THR A 86 21.11 12.91 -18.81
C THR A 86 22.64 12.90 -18.67
N LYS A 87 23.23 13.97 -18.12
CA LYS A 87 24.66 14.06 -17.80
C LYS A 87 25.09 13.04 -16.75
N SER A 88 24.34 12.91 -15.64
CA SER A 88 24.64 11.92 -14.59
C SER A 88 24.45 10.49 -15.09
N PHE A 89 23.54 10.28 -16.04
CA PHE A 89 23.29 8.98 -16.66
C PHE A 89 24.33 8.56 -17.72
N ARG A 90 25.16 9.48 -18.20
CA ARG A 90 26.14 9.24 -19.28
C ARG A 90 27.03 8.01 -19.09
N PRO A 91 27.55 7.68 -17.89
CA PRO A 91 28.44 6.54 -17.70
C PRO A 91 27.77 5.18 -17.98
N PHE A 92 26.45 5.07 -17.80
CA PHE A 92 25.72 3.80 -17.92
C PHE A 92 24.62 3.80 -19.00
N VAL A 93 24.16 4.98 -19.43
CA VAL A 93 23.25 5.14 -20.59
C VAL A 93 23.83 6.19 -21.57
N PRO A 94 24.95 5.93 -22.25
CA PRO A 94 25.64 6.93 -23.06
C PRO A 94 24.80 7.45 -24.24
N ARG A 95 23.90 6.62 -24.79
CA ARG A 95 22.98 7.03 -25.87
C ARG A 95 21.96 8.07 -25.43
N LEU A 96 21.52 8.02 -24.17
CA LEU A 96 20.61 9.01 -23.59
C LEU A 96 21.28 10.39 -23.56
N ALA A 97 22.49 10.48 -23.01
CA ALA A 97 23.27 11.71 -22.95
C ALA A 97 23.64 12.26 -24.33
N LYS A 98 23.89 11.38 -25.31
CA LYS A 98 24.19 11.80 -26.69
C LYS A 98 22.97 12.39 -27.40
N ARG A 99 21.78 11.77 -27.22
CA ARG A 99 20.55 12.20 -27.89
C ARG A 99 19.91 13.42 -27.22
N TYR A 100 20.08 13.55 -25.91
CA TYR A 100 19.48 14.61 -25.09
C TYR A 100 20.56 15.23 -24.18
N PRO A 101 21.46 16.07 -24.71
CA PRO A 101 22.55 16.65 -23.92
C PRO A 101 22.01 17.64 -22.86
N ASP A 102 22.54 17.54 -21.64
CA ASP A 102 22.29 18.46 -20.51
C ASP A 102 20.81 18.70 -20.17
N MET A 103 19.99 17.64 -20.21
CA MET A 103 18.56 17.68 -19.89
C MET A 103 18.25 17.02 -18.55
N ASN A 104 17.15 17.44 -17.93
CA ASN A 104 16.62 16.80 -16.72
C ASN A 104 15.78 15.57 -17.07
N LEU A 105 15.70 14.65 -16.12
CA LEU A 105 14.87 13.46 -16.17
C LEU A 105 13.76 13.53 -15.12
N GLU A 106 12.64 12.91 -15.43
CA GLU A 106 11.55 12.67 -14.51
C GLU A 106 11.13 11.20 -14.61
N LEU A 107 10.92 10.54 -13.48
CA LEU A 107 10.38 9.19 -13.43
C LEU A 107 8.94 9.27 -12.93
N GLN A 108 7.97 8.79 -13.72
CA GLN A 108 6.58 8.68 -13.30
C GLN A 108 6.25 7.22 -13.06
N GLY A 109 5.83 6.92 -11.83
CA GLY A 109 5.48 5.59 -11.41
C GLY A 109 3.99 5.44 -11.17
N ARG A 110 3.49 4.23 -11.42
CA ARG A 110 2.15 3.78 -11.04
C ARG A 110 2.20 2.32 -10.62
N VAL A 111 1.24 1.91 -9.81
CA VAL A 111 1.04 0.47 -9.55
C VAL A 111 0.30 -0.14 -10.73
N ALA A 112 0.65 -1.35 -11.15
CA ALA A 112 0.03 -2.04 -12.27
C ALA A 112 -1.42 -2.48 -11.96
N SER A 113 -1.69 -2.83 -10.71
CA SER A 113 -3.01 -3.22 -10.18
C SER A 113 -3.13 -2.84 -8.71
N ALA A 114 -4.35 -2.85 -8.16
CA ALA A 114 -4.53 -2.64 -6.72
C ALA A 114 -3.69 -3.64 -5.89
N PRO A 115 -2.84 -3.18 -4.95
CA PRO A 115 -2.08 -4.09 -4.09
C PRO A 115 -3.01 -4.97 -3.25
N VAL A 116 -2.79 -6.29 -3.29
CA VAL A 116 -3.56 -7.23 -2.46
C VAL A 116 -2.82 -7.47 -1.14
N LEU A 117 -3.52 -7.24 -0.03
CA LEU A 117 -3.06 -7.58 1.31
C LEU A 117 -3.46 -9.03 1.62
N ASN A 118 -2.46 -9.89 1.77
CA ASN A 118 -2.65 -11.29 2.06
C ASN A 118 -2.57 -11.56 3.56
N PHE A 119 -3.51 -12.33 4.08
CA PHE A 119 -3.58 -12.75 5.47
C PHE A 119 -3.14 -14.20 5.61
N SER A 120 -2.00 -14.40 6.25
CA SER A 120 -1.48 -15.72 6.63
C SER A 120 -1.36 -15.80 8.15
N PRO A 121 -1.44 -16.99 8.76
CA PRO A 121 -1.33 -17.11 10.21
C PRO A 121 -0.11 -16.38 10.78
N GLY A 122 -0.34 -15.33 11.56
CA GLY A 122 0.69 -14.48 12.16
C GLY A 122 1.43 -13.52 11.22
N ASN A 123 1.12 -13.45 9.93
CA ASN A 123 1.86 -12.64 8.97
C ASN A 123 0.95 -11.97 7.90
N LEU A 124 1.27 -10.73 7.57
CA LEU A 124 0.59 -9.96 6.53
C LEU A 124 1.61 -9.51 5.49
N SER A 125 1.28 -9.69 4.22
CA SER A 125 2.18 -9.30 3.13
C SER A 125 1.44 -8.72 1.93
N LEU A 126 2.16 -7.89 1.17
CA LEU A 126 1.76 -7.38 -0.14
C LEU A 126 2.91 -7.60 -1.12
N ALA A 127 2.56 -7.78 -2.39
CA ALA A 127 3.53 -7.91 -3.47
C ALA A 127 3.19 -6.94 -4.64
N PRO A 128 3.19 -5.61 -4.41
CA PRO A 128 2.84 -4.66 -5.46
C PRO A 128 3.81 -4.73 -6.64
N GLN A 129 3.24 -4.69 -7.84
CA GLN A 129 3.96 -4.54 -9.10
C GLN A 129 3.77 -3.10 -9.58
N MET A 130 4.86 -2.43 -9.91
CA MET A 130 4.85 -1.04 -10.37
C MET A 130 5.47 -0.93 -11.75
N GLU A 131 4.96 0.01 -12.53
CA GLU A 131 5.51 0.42 -13.81
C GLU A 131 6.02 1.85 -13.66
N ILE A 132 7.26 2.08 -14.07
CA ILE A 132 7.88 3.40 -14.03
C ILE A 132 8.31 3.79 -15.44
N GLU A 133 7.78 4.90 -15.93
CA GLU A 133 8.17 5.48 -17.21
C GLU A 133 9.11 6.66 -16.98
N ALA A 134 10.25 6.66 -17.66
CA ALA A 134 11.24 7.72 -17.60
C ALA A 134 11.08 8.68 -18.77
N PHE A 135 11.08 9.96 -18.45
CA PHE A 135 10.95 11.06 -19.40
C PHE A 135 12.18 11.94 -19.39
N VAL A 136 12.59 12.39 -20.56
CA VAL A 136 13.45 13.57 -20.71
C VAL A 136 12.57 14.81 -20.77
N LEU A 137 12.94 15.82 -20.00
CA LEU A 137 12.26 17.11 -19.99
C LEU A 137 12.90 18.03 -21.04
N LEU A 138 12.22 18.20 -22.18
CA LEU A 138 12.65 19.06 -23.28
C LEU A 138 12.26 20.53 -23.02
N PRO A 139 12.89 21.50 -23.72
CA PRO A 139 12.46 22.89 -23.70
C PRO A 139 10.97 23.03 -24.02
N GLY A 140 10.27 23.92 -23.32
CA GLY A 140 8.81 24.09 -23.46
C GLY A 140 7.98 23.06 -22.68
N SER A 141 8.56 22.39 -21.68
CA SER A 141 7.86 21.44 -20.79
C SER A 141 7.31 20.19 -21.48
N ILE A 142 7.86 19.85 -22.65
CA ILE A 142 7.52 18.63 -23.37
C ILE A 142 8.25 17.45 -22.70
N LYS A 143 7.52 16.38 -22.40
CA LYS A 143 8.07 15.14 -21.84
C LYS A 143 8.23 14.11 -22.96
N GLU A 144 9.46 13.67 -23.21
CA GLU A 144 9.77 12.63 -24.21
C GLU A 144 10.10 11.31 -23.49
N PRO A 145 9.32 10.24 -23.67
CA PRO A 145 9.56 8.97 -22.99
C PRO A 145 10.77 8.25 -23.57
N VAL A 146 11.68 7.79 -22.71
CA VAL A 146 12.97 7.21 -23.10
C VAL A 146 13.16 5.74 -22.72
N PHE A 147 12.62 5.30 -21.58
CA PHE A 147 12.65 3.91 -21.16
C PHE A 147 11.57 3.63 -20.10
N GLN A 148 11.23 2.35 -19.93
CA GLN A 148 10.25 1.87 -18.97
C GLN A 148 10.89 0.80 -18.06
N LEU A 149 10.60 0.88 -16.77
CA LEU A 149 11.04 -0.08 -15.76
C LEU A 149 9.83 -0.82 -15.19
N GLY A 150 10.01 -2.11 -14.94
CA GLY A 150 9.15 -2.90 -14.06
C GLY A 150 9.78 -2.95 -12.68
N VAL A 151 8.97 -2.80 -11.63
CA VAL A 151 9.43 -2.92 -10.25
C VAL A 151 8.51 -3.86 -9.48
N ALA A 152 9.09 -4.95 -8.98
CA ALA A 152 8.44 -5.85 -8.05
C ALA A 152 8.92 -5.54 -6.63
N ALA A 153 7.99 -5.35 -5.68
CA ALA A 153 8.34 -5.16 -4.28
C ALA A 153 7.60 -6.16 -3.41
N ASN A 154 8.29 -6.71 -2.42
CA ASN A 154 7.67 -7.43 -1.31
C ASN A 154 7.58 -6.49 -0.12
N VAL A 155 6.45 -6.52 0.57
CA VAL A 155 6.17 -5.64 1.71
C VAL A 155 5.54 -6.47 2.80
N SER A 156 6.12 -6.43 3.99
CA SER A 156 5.45 -6.95 5.19
C SER A 156 4.58 -5.86 5.80
N ALA A 157 3.42 -6.24 6.30
CA ALA A 157 2.50 -5.33 6.97
C ALA A 157 2.31 -5.74 8.43
N MET A 158 2.09 -4.75 9.27
CA MET A 158 1.74 -4.94 10.68
C MET A 158 0.44 -4.19 10.95
N LEU A 159 -0.50 -4.86 11.60
CA LEU A 159 -1.71 -4.23 12.12
C LEU A 159 -1.60 -4.11 13.62
N THR A 160 -1.97 -2.94 14.13
CA THR A 160 -2.01 -2.63 15.55
C THR A 160 -3.37 -2.05 15.91
N PHE A 161 -3.67 -2.04 17.19
CA PHE A 161 -4.94 -1.52 17.69
C PHE A 161 -4.70 -0.44 18.74
N ASN A 162 -5.37 0.71 18.57
CA ASN A 162 -5.27 1.84 19.48
C ASN A 162 -6.65 2.47 19.73
N ALA A 163 -7.12 2.42 20.99
CA ALA A 163 -8.25 3.19 21.50
C ALA A 163 -9.56 3.15 20.69
N SER A 164 -9.83 2.05 19.95
CA SER A 164 -10.94 1.80 18.98
C SER A 164 -10.58 1.83 17.49
N LYS A 165 -9.32 2.07 17.14
CA LYS A 165 -8.86 2.10 15.76
C LYS A 165 -7.93 0.95 15.44
N ILE A 166 -8.08 0.42 14.23
CA ILE A 166 -7.08 -0.43 13.60
C ILE A 166 -6.13 0.49 12.84
N THR A 167 -4.86 0.43 13.21
CA THR A 167 -3.77 1.15 12.57
C THR A 167 -2.87 0.15 11.85
N GLY A 168 -2.15 0.64 10.84
CA GLY A 168 -1.26 -0.19 10.05
C GLY A 168 0.14 0.40 9.95
N PHE A 169 1.10 -0.45 9.63
CA PHE A 169 2.46 -0.06 9.27
C PHE A 169 2.99 -1.02 8.21
N LEU A 170 3.51 -0.47 7.12
CA LEU A 170 4.21 -1.19 6.07
C LEU A 170 5.71 -1.16 6.34
N LYS A 171 6.32 -2.33 6.31
CA LYS A 171 7.75 -2.51 6.37
C LYS A 171 8.23 -2.96 4.98
N PRO A 172 8.94 -2.08 4.24
CA PRO A 172 9.44 -2.43 2.93
C PRO A 172 10.53 -3.50 3.00
N GLU A 173 10.53 -4.38 2.01
CA GLU A 173 11.64 -5.29 1.75
C GLU A 173 12.40 -4.84 0.50
N LYS A 174 13.34 -5.68 0.04
CA LYS A 174 14.13 -5.38 -1.16
C LYS A 174 13.24 -5.39 -2.40
N ILE A 175 13.38 -4.36 -3.23
CA ILE A 175 12.75 -4.30 -4.55
C ILE A 175 13.58 -5.04 -5.60
N GLN A 176 12.93 -5.44 -6.68
CA GLN A 176 13.58 -5.93 -7.89
C GLN A 176 13.18 -5.02 -9.04
N VAL A 177 14.18 -4.54 -9.78
CA VAL A 177 13.98 -3.65 -10.92
C VAL A 177 14.40 -4.33 -12.20
N GLU A 178 13.58 -4.21 -13.23
CA GLU A 178 13.87 -4.71 -14.57
C GLU A 178 13.63 -3.63 -15.62
N LEU A 179 14.45 -3.63 -16.68
CA LEU A 179 14.24 -2.79 -17.84
C LEU A 179 13.25 -3.47 -18.78
N LYS A 180 12.05 -2.88 -18.96
CA LYS A 180 11.00 -3.41 -19.84
C LYS A 180 11.23 -2.97 -21.29
N GLU A 181 11.33 -1.66 -21.50
CA GLU A 181 11.51 -1.06 -22.81
C GLU A 181 12.54 0.07 -22.75
N SER A 182 13.27 0.29 -23.85
CA SER A 182 14.23 1.40 -23.92
C SER A 182 14.48 1.87 -25.35
N LYS A 183 14.26 3.17 -25.59
CA LYS A 183 14.63 3.87 -26.83
C LYS A 183 16.11 4.31 -26.84
N VAL A 184 16.81 4.11 -25.73
CA VAL A 184 18.21 4.51 -25.52
C VAL A 184 19.15 3.31 -25.34
N GLY A 185 18.67 2.11 -25.70
CA GLY A 185 19.44 0.86 -25.63
C GLY A 185 19.36 0.19 -24.26
N VAL A 186 19.96 -1.01 -24.16
CA VAL A 186 20.00 -1.78 -22.92
C VAL A 186 21.06 -1.20 -21.99
N PHE A 187 20.75 -1.12 -20.70
CA PHE A 187 21.67 -0.67 -19.66
C PHE A 187 21.38 -1.40 -18.34
N ASN A 188 22.38 -1.43 -17.45
CA ASN A 188 22.22 -1.99 -16.11
C ASN A 188 21.41 -1.02 -15.23
N VAL A 189 20.36 -1.55 -14.58
CA VAL A 189 19.44 -0.79 -13.72
C VAL A 189 19.86 -0.71 -12.26
N GLU A 190 20.99 -1.29 -11.84
CA GLU A 190 21.46 -1.30 -10.43
C GLU A 190 21.50 0.09 -9.78
N LEU A 191 22.03 1.10 -10.49
CA LEU A 191 22.08 2.47 -9.96
C LEU A 191 20.67 3.08 -9.81
N LEU A 192 19.75 2.74 -10.71
CA LEU A 192 18.35 3.14 -10.60
C LEU A 192 17.65 2.39 -9.48
N GLU A 193 17.94 1.10 -9.28
CA GLU A 193 17.42 0.31 -8.16
C GLU A 193 17.79 0.96 -6.83
N ALA A 194 19.04 1.40 -6.65
CA ALA A 194 19.46 2.10 -5.45
C ALA A 194 18.69 3.41 -5.21
N LEU A 195 18.48 4.20 -6.27
CA LEU A 195 17.72 5.45 -6.21
C LEU A 195 16.24 5.20 -5.89
N LEU A 196 15.61 4.24 -6.56
CA LEU A 196 14.22 3.85 -6.36
C LEU A 196 14.01 3.30 -4.95
N ASN A 197 14.92 2.45 -4.47
CA ASN A 197 14.87 1.93 -3.11
C ASN A 197 14.96 3.05 -2.07
N TYR A 198 15.84 4.04 -2.29
CA TYR A 198 15.91 5.22 -1.42
C TYR A 198 14.59 6.00 -1.41
N TYR A 199 14.04 6.32 -2.58
CA TYR A 199 12.80 7.10 -2.70
C TYR A 199 11.62 6.38 -2.04
N LEU A 200 11.49 5.07 -2.30
CA LEU A 200 10.41 4.27 -1.74
C LEU A 200 10.47 4.28 -0.20
N ILE A 201 11.64 4.00 0.39
CA ILE A 201 11.80 3.92 1.84
C ILE A 201 11.59 5.29 2.51
N ASN A 202 12.19 6.36 1.97
CA ASN A 202 12.29 7.63 2.68
C ASN A 202 11.14 8.60 2.36
N THR A 203 10.43 8.39 1.26
CA THR A 203 9.33 9.25 0.82
C THR A 203 8.02 8.46 0.78
N LEU A 204 7.89 7.50 -0.13
CA LEU A 204 6.61 6.85 -0.41
C LEU A 204 6.08 6.05 0.80
N TYR A 205 6.87 5.13 1.36
CA TYR A 205 6.44 4.34 2.51
C TYR A 205 6.23 5.19 3.77
N ARG A 206 7.00 6.27 3.94
CA ARG A 206 6.79 7.22 5.05
C ARG A 206 5.40 7.85 4.97
N GLU A 207 5.04 8.41 3.81
CA GLU A 207 3.74 9.03 3.60
C GLU A 207 2.58 8.03 3.75
N VAL A 208 2.73 6.82 3.21
CA VAL A 208 1.74 5.75 3.37
C VAL A 208 1.58 5.36 4.84
N ASN A 209 2.68 5.18 5.57
CA ASN A 209 2.65 4.85 7.00
C ASN A 209 2.04 5.95 7.86
N GLU A 210 2.24 7.23 7.51
CA GLU A 210 1.55 8.34 8.17
C GLU A 210 0.03 8.29 7.98
N LYS A 211 -0.46 7.83 6.81
CA LYS A 211 -1.89 7.62 6.59
C LYS A 211 -2.41 6.41 7.36
N LEU A 212 -1.69 5.28 7.32
CA LEU A 212 -2.07 4.05 8.02
C LEU A 212 -2.07 4.22 9.55
N ALA A 213 -1.20 5.07 10.09
CA ALA A 213 -1.16 5.43 11.50
C ALA A 213 -2.40 6.21 11.97
N LYS A 214 -3.14 6.88 11.06
CA LYS A 214 -4.43 7.52 11.40
C LYS A 214 -5.51 6.50 11.74
N GLY A 215 -5.42 5.33 11.11
CA GLY A 215 -6.23 4.14 11.32
C GLY A 215 -7.70 4.26 10.91
N PHE A 216 -8.36 3.11 10.88
CA PHE A 216 -9.80 2.96 10.67
C PHE A 216 -10.50 2.67 11.98
N ARG A 217 -11.62 3.33 12.24
CA ARG A 217 -12.40 3.12 13.47
C ARG A 217 -13.24 1.85 13.36
N LEU A 218 -13.31 1.10 14.45
CA LEU A 218 -14.24 -0.02 14.57
C LEU A 218 -15.70 0.49 14.66
N PRO A 219 -16.67 -0.32 14.20
CA PRO A 219 -18.09 0.00 14.29
C PRO A 219 -18.59 -0.18 15.73
N LEU A 220 -18.36 0.83 16.57
CA LEU A 220 -18.76 0.83 17.98
C LEU A 220 -20.05 1.62 18.21
N LEU A 221 -20.82 1.17 19.20
CA LEU A 221 -21.92 1.96 19.75
C LEU A 221 -21.40 3.17 20.53
N LYS A 222 -22.26 4.16 20.73
CA LYS A 222 -21.93 5.34 21.55
C LYS A 222 -21.62 4.93 22.98
N HIS A 223 -20.69 5.66 23.61
CA HIS A 223 -20.28 5.46 25.00
C HIS A 223 -19.63 4.10 25.31
N ILE A 224 -19.06 3.44 24.29
CA ILE A 224 -18.29 2.21 24.46
C ILE A 224 -16.80 2.52 24.37
N GLN A 225 -16.04 2.05 25.36
CA GLN A 225 -14.59 1.94 25.32
C GLN A 225 -14.17 0.47 25.28
N LEU A 226 -13.05 0.21 24.60
CA LEU A 226 -12.47 -1.11 24.45
C LEU A 226 -11.22 -1.21 25.33
N SER A 227 -11.05 -2.34 26.02
CA SER A 227 -9.87 -2.62 26.86
C SER A 227 -9.31 -4.02 26.62
N ASP A 228 -8.07 -4.23 27.03
CA ASP A 228 -7.35 -5.51 26.98
C ASP A 228 -7.41 -6.22 25.60
N PRO A 229 -7.11 -5.51 24.49
CA PRO A 229 -7.23 -6.06 23.15
C PRO A 229 -6.21 -7.19 22.93
N VAL A 230 -6.67 -8.28 22.31
CA VAL A 230 -5.85 -9.39 21.85
C VAL A 230 -6.06 -9.52 20.34
N LEU A 231 -5.00 -9.29 19.59
CA LEU A 231 -5.02 -9.31 18.13
C LEU A 231 -4.34 -10.59 17.63
N GLN A 232 -5.05 -11.34 16.80
CA GLN A 232 -4.56 -12.55 16.14
C GLN A 232 -4.78 -12.43 14.65
N ILE A 233 -3.81 -12.89 13.87
CA ILE A 233 -3.88 -12.89 12.41
C ILE A 233 -4.11 -14.34 12.00
N HIS A 234 -5.29 -14.60 11.43
CA HIS A 234 -5.68 -15.90 10.89
C HIS A 234 -5.55 -15.89 9.37
N LYS A 235 -5.79 -17.04 8.74
CA LYS A 235 -5.89 -17.10 7.29
C LYS A 235 -7.11 -16.29 6.85
N ASP A 236 -6.92 -15.36 5.91
CA ASP A 236 -7.96 -14.51 5.29
C ASP A 236 -8.65 -13.46 6.21
N PHE A 237 -8.35 -13.41 7.52
CA PHE A 237 -8.95 -12.41 8.42
C PHE A 237 -8.12 -12.05 9.66
N LEU A 238 -8.35 -10.84 10.16
CA LEU A 238 -7.93 -10.36 11.48
C LEU A 238 -8.95 -10.76 12.54
N PHE A 239 -8.52 -11.29 13.67
CA PHE A 239 -9.36 -11.60 14.81
C PHE A 239 -8.94 -10.77 16.02
N LEU A 240 -9.82 -9.89 16.49
CA LEU A 240 -9.58 -8.99 17.61
C LEU A 240 -10.57 -9.26 18.74
N GLY A 241 -10.09 -9.88 19.82
CA GLY A 241 -10.85 -10.03 21.06
C GLY A 241 -10.60 -8.85 22.00
N THR A 242 -11.63 -8.32 22.64
CA THR A 242 -11.49 -7.18 23.58
C THR A 242 -12.62 -7.14 24.59
N ASN A 243 -12.37 -6.52 25.74
CA ASN A 243 -13.37 -6.22 26.75
C ASN A 243 -14.06 -4.88 26.46
N ILE A 244 -15.28 -4.73 26.96
CA ILE A 244 -16.09 -3.54 26.77
C ILE A 244 -16.31 -2.84 28.11
N GLN A 245 -16.13 -1.52 28.12
CA GLN A 245 -16.55 -0.65 29.20
C GLN A 245 -17.58 0.36 28.68
N TYR A 246 -18.77 0.36 29.30
CA TYR A 246 -19.78 1.38 29.04
C TYR A 246 -19.50 2.62 29.90
N LEU A 247 -19.36 3.77 29.24
CA LEU A 247 -19.22 5.07 29.90
C LEU A 247 -20.59 5.58 30.28
N ARG A 248 -20.87 5.60 31.59
CA ARG A 248 -22.08 6.25 32.12
C ARG A 248 -21.91 7.76 31.94
N VAL A 249 -22.85 8.39 31.23
CA VAL A 249 -22.98 9.84 31.08
C VAL A 249 -24.04 10.34 32.04
#